data_AF-A0A9D2U6C5-F1
#
_entry.id   AF-A0A9D2U6C5-F1
#
_cell.length_a   1.000
_cell.length_b   1.000
_cell.length_c   1.000
_cell.angle_alpha   90.00
_cell.angle_beta   90.00
_cell.angle_gamma   90.00
#
_symmetry.space_group_name_H-M   'P 1'
#
loop_
_entity.id
_entity.type
_entity.pdbx_description
1 polymer ?
#
loop_
_entity_poly.entity_id
_entity_poly.type
_entity_poly.pdbx_seq_one_letter_code
_entity_poly.pdbx_strand_id
1 'polypeptide(L)' 'AKDEEYLCFIEVKFRSSEKNGSPECAVNSKKQKRLSDAALYYLMQKGYPDTVPCRFDVVGATPERIMLIKNAFSFKG' A
#
# COMPACT_ATOMS: atom_id res chain seq x y z
N ALA A 1 2.73 9.16 0.22
CA ALA A 1 1.87 10.36 0.13
C ALA A 1 1.39 10.72 1.53
N LYS A 2 0.90 11.94 1.75
CA LYS A 2 0.24 12.32 3.01
C LYS A 2 -1.21 12.65 2.70
N ASP A 3 -2.13 11.99 3.40
CA ASP A 3 -3.57 12.20 3.29
C ASP A 3 -4.08 12.53 4.69
N GLU A 4 -4.38 13.81 4.94
CA GLU A 4 -4.67 14.33 6.28
C GLU A 4 -3.56 13.98 7.30
N GLU A 5 -3.87 13.13 8.28
CA GLU A 5 -2.94 12.65 9.31
C GLU A 5 -2.20 11.38 8.88
N TYR A 6 -2.64 10.71 7.82
CA TYR A 6 -2.11 9.42 7.40
C TYR A 6 -0.88 9.56 6.50
N LEU A 7 0.15 8.79 6.81
CA LEU A 7 1.18 8.45 5.85
C LEU A 7 0.72 7.27 4.99
N CYS A 8 0.45 7.55 3.72
CA CYS A 8 -0.04 6.56 2.77
C CYS A 8 1.10 5.93 1.99
N PHE A 9 1.25 4.62 2.15
CA PHE A 9 2.14 3.76 1.38
C PHE A 9 1.33 3.08 0.29
N ILE A 10 1.68 3.35 -0.97
CA ILE A 10 0.85 2.96 -2.11
C ILE A 10 1.65 2.00 -3.00
N GLU A 11 1.17 0.76 -3.12
CA GLU A 11 1.68 -0.19 -4.11
C GLU A 11 0.89 -0.01 -5.42
N VAL A 12 1.58 0.35 -6.50
CA VAL A 12 0.97 0.50 -7.83
C VAL A 12 1.29 -0.72 -8.67
N LYS A 13 0.27 -1.32 -9.28
CA LYS A 13 0.41 -2.44 -10.22
C LYS A 13 -0.32 -2.16 -11.51
N PHE A 14 0.47 -2.00 -12.57
CA PHE A 14 -0.04 -1.97 -13.92
C PHE A 14 -0.20 -3.39 -14.48
N ARG A 15 -1.29 -3.64 -15.19
CA ARG A 15 -1.56 -4.88 -15.91
C ARG A 15 -2.10 -4.58 -17.30
N SER A 16 -1.73 -5.38 -18.28
CA SER A 16 -2.27 -5.31 -19.65
C SER A 16 -3.67 -5.90 -19.79
N SER A 17 -4.20 -6.59 -18.77
CA SER A 17 -5.53 -7.22 -18.79
C SER A 17 -6.06 -7.46 -17.37
N GLU A 18 -7.39 -7.38 -17.19
CA GLU A 18 -8.10 -7.60 -15.92
C GLU A 18 -8.25 -9.08 -15.51
N LYS A 19 -7.72 -10.04 -16.28
CA LYS A 19 -7.94 -11.50 -16.07
C LYS A 19 -7.43 -12.07 -14.74
N ASN A 20 -6.64 -11.34 -13.95
CA ASN A 20 -5.93 -11.84 -12.77
C ASN A 20 -6.42 -11.22 -11.45
N GLY A 21 -7.65 -11.52 -11.05
CA GLY A 21 -8.20 -11.32 -9.70
C GLY A 21 -8.19 -9.89 -9.15
N SER A 22 -8.74 -9.70 -7.94
CA SER A 22 -8.71 -8.39 -7.26
C SER A 22 -7.26 -8.00 -6.90
N PRO A 23 -6.85 -6.71 -7.02
CA PRO A 23 -5.53 -6.26 -6.60
C PRO A 23 -5.23 -6.54 -5.12
N GLU A 24 -6.26 -6.62 -4.29
CA GLU A 24 -6.17 -6.99 -2.87
C GLU A 24 -5.57 -8.39 -2.69
N CYS A 25 -6.05 -9.37 -3.47
CA CYS A 25 -5.50 -10.73 -3.51
C CYS A 25 -4.05 -10.76 -4.00
N ALA A 26 -3.59 -9.70 -4.68
CA ALA A 26 -2.23 -9.60 -5.21
C ALA A 26 -1.22 -9.09 -4.16
N VAL A 27 -1.67 -8.68 -2.97
CA VAL A 27 -0.81 -8.34 -1.83
C VAL A 27 -0.90 -9.45 -0.78
N ASN A 28 -0.13 -10.50 -1.00
CA ASN A 28 -0.03 -11.62 -0.06
C ASN A 28 0.63 -11.18 1.26
N SER A 29 0.50 -12.00 2.31
CA SER A 29 1.04 -11.69 3.65
C SER A 29 2.55 -11.36 3.64
N LYS A 30 3.33 -11.98 2.74
CA LYS A 30 4.76 -11.67 2.56
C LYS A 30 4.99 -10.24 2.06
N LYS A 31 4.18 -9.78 1.10
CA LYS A 31 4.22 -8.40 0.61
C LYS A 31 3.71 -7.41 1.66
N GLN A 32 2.66 -7.77 2.40
CA GLN A 32 2.15 -6.95 3.49
C GLN A 32 3.25 -6.69 4.54
N LYS A 33 3.97 -7.74 4.95
CA LYS A 33 5.11 -7.61 5.88
C LYS A 33 6.21 -6.73 5.30
N ARG A 34 6.64 -6.99 4.07
CA ARG A 34 7.69 -6.19 3.40
C ARG A 34 7.32 -4.71 3.28
N LEU A 35 6.06 -4.40 2.97
CA LEU A 35 5.57 -3.01 2.91
C LEU A 35 5.50 -2.38 4.31
N SER A 36 5.13 -3.16 5.33
CA SER A 36 5.13 -2.72 6.73
C SER A 36 6.54 -2.42 7.24
N ASP A 37 7.51 -3.29 6.95
CA ASP A 37 8.93 -3.08 7.29
C ASP A 37 9.49 -1.83 6.58
N ALA A 38 9.14 -1.65 5.29
CA ALA A 38 9.54 -0.46 4.54
C ALA A 38 8.93 0.82 5.10
N ALA A 39 7.67 0.76 5.55
CA ALA A 39 7.01 1.88 6.22
C ALA A 39 7.71 2.22 7.53
N LEU A 40 8.00 1.22 8.37
CA LEU A 40 8.72 1.41 9.62
C LEU A 40 10.09 2.05 9.38
N TYR A 41 10.85 1.53 8.40
CA TYR A 41 12.15 2.11 8.02
C TYR A 41 12.01 3.56 7.57
N TYR A 42 11.00 3.89 6.77
CA TYR A 42 10.74 5.25 6.33
C TYR A 42 10.42 6.18 7.51
N LEU A 43 9.58 5.73 8.46
CA LEU A 43 9.26 6.50 9.67
C LEU A 43 10.52 6.79 10.49
N MET A 44 11.34 5.76 10.75
CA MET A 44 12.61 5.89 11.48
C MET A 44 13.56 6.85 10.78
N GLN A 45 13.74 6.71 9.47
CA GLN A 45 14.67 7.55 8.70
C GLN A 45 14.23 9.02 8.68
N LYS A 46 12.91 9.28 8.70
CA LYS A 46 12.35 10.64 8.70
C LYS A 46 12.12 11.21 10.09
N GLY A 47 12.38 10.45 11.15
CA GLY A 47 12.14 10.88 12.54
C GLY A 47 10.66 11.02 12.88
N TYR A 48 9.78 10.30 12.17
CA TYR A 48 8.37 10.26 12.53
C TYR A 48 8.17 9.37 13.76
N PRO A 49 7.29 9.77 14.69
CA PRO A 49 6.93 8.90 15.80
C PRO A 49 6.17 7.66 15.30
N ASP A 50 6.25 6.59 16.08
CA ASP A 50 5.52 5.34 15.87
C ASP A 50 3.99 5.49 15.99
N THR A 51 3.53 6.60 16.58
CA THR A 51 2.12 6.98 16.66
C THR A 51 1.55 7.56 15.37
N VAL A 52 2.37 7.84 14.35
CA VAL A 52 1.85 8.38 13.07
C VAL A 52 1.02 7.31 12.37
N PRO A 53 -0.27 7.59 12.08
CA PRO A 53 -1.12 6.60 11.47
C PRO A 53 -0.66 6.32 10.04
N CYS A 54 -0.47 5.04 9.72
CA CYS A 54 -0.04 4.58 8.40
C CYS A 54 -1.18 3.87 7.68
N ARG A 55 -1.35 4.16 6.39
CA ARG A 55 -2.35 3.52 5.53
C ARG A 55 -1.66 2.85 4.35
N PHE A 56 -2.04 1.61 4.05
CA PHE A 56 -1.53 0.88 2.91
C PHE A 56 -2.60 0.81 1.82
N ASP A 57 -2.35 1.49 0.71
CA ASP A 57 -3.26 1.54 -0.43
C ASP A 57 -2.69 0.72 -1.58
N VAL A 58 -3.56 0.18 -2.43
CA VAL A 58 -3.19 -0.56 -3.63
C VAL A 58 -3.88 0.06 -4.83
N VAL A 59 -3.09 0.41 -5.84
CA VAL A 59 -3.60 0.89 -7.12
C VAL A 59 -3.43 -0.22 -8.15
N GLY A 60 -4.55 -0.71 -8.69
CA GLY A 60 -4.57 -1.50 -9.91
C GLY A 60 -4.81 -0.58 -11.10
N ALA A 61 -3.96 -0.65 -12.12
CA ALA A 61 -4.15 0.10 -13.36
C ALA A 61 -4.10 -0.83 -14.57
N THR A 62 -4.99 -0.61 -15.53
CA THR A 62 -4.99 -1.17 -16.88
C THR A 62 -5.05 -0.03 -17.89
N PRO A 63 -4.83 -0.27 -19.20
CA PRO A 63 -4.99 0.77 -20.21
C PRO A 63 -6.37 1.43 -20.19
N GLU A 64 -7.42 0.70 -19.78
CA GLU A 64 -8.81 1.13 -19.80
C GLU A 64 -9.31 1.65 -18.45
N ARG A 65 -8.69 1.26 -17.34
CA ARG A 65 -9.22 1.55 -16.00
C ARG A 65 -8.14 1.71 -14.94
N ILE A 66 -8.35 2.64 -14.01
CA ILE A 66 -7.58 2.75 -12.77
C ILE A 66 -8.53 2.49 -11.60
N MET A 67 -8.07 1.68 -10.66
CA MET A 67 -8.79 1.32 -9.43
C MET A 67 -7.87 1.52 -8.24
N LEU A 68 -8.33 2.33 -7.29
CA LEU A 68 -7.66 2.54 -6.01
C LEU A 68 -8.43 1.79 -4.92
N ILE A 69 -7.74 0.89 -4.23
CA ILE A 69 -8.21 0.30 -2.98
C ILE A 69 -7.50 1.02 -1.85
N LYS A 70 -8.23 1.85 -1.12
CA LYS A 70 -7.73 2.49 0.09
C LYS A 70 -7.77 1.49 1.24
N ASN A 71 -6.76 1.56 2.11
CA ASN A 71 -6.66 0.68 3.28
C ASN A 71 -6.77 -0.82 2.92
N ALA A 72 -6.04 -1.23 1.89
CA ALA A 72 -6.05 -2.60 1.38
C ALA A 72 -5.63 -3.63 2.44
N PHE A 73 -4.82 -3.23 3.42
CA PHE A 73 -4.50 -4.03 4.60
C PHE A 73 -3.98 -3.15 5.74
N SER A 74 -4.11 -3.65 6.97
CA SER A 74 -3.50 -3.06 8.17
C SER A 74 -2.05 -3.48 8.33
N PHE A 75 -1.24 -2.65 9.00
CA PHE A 75 0.16 -2.92 9.33
C PHE A 75 0.37 -4.36 9.84
N LYS A 76 1.41 -5.03 9.31
CA LYS A 76 1.78 -6.40 9.68
C LYS A 76 3.20 -6.40 10.27
N GLY A 77 3.28 -6.67 11.58
CA GLY A 77 4.53 -6.89 12.32
C GLY A 77 5.24 -8.19 11.95
#